data_AF-A0A4Q0VP95-F1
#
_entry.id   AF-A0A4Q0VP95-F1
#
_cell.length_a   1.000
_cell.length_b   1.000
_cell.length_c   1.000
_cell.angle_alpha   90.00
_cell.angle_beta   90.00
_cell.angle_gamma   90.00
#
_symmetry.space_group_name_H-M   'P 1'
#
loop_
_entity.id
_entity.type
_entity.pdbx_description
1 polymer ?
#
loop_
_entity_poly.entity_id
_entity_poly.type
_entity_poly.pdbx_seq_one_letter_code
_entity_poly.pdbx_strand_id
1 'polypeptide(L)' 'MALRELDEALHYNPDIFLIRKQRWFIRYPEKFTPTIDIEWQQEQLQKEKLAEADDCGTEGCKIPGTK' A
#
# COMPACT_ATOMS: atom_id res chain seq x y z
N MET A 1 5.67 -12.70 11.76
CA MET A 1 6.34 -11.38 11.96
C MET A 1 5.45 -10.32 11.34
N ALA A 2 5.38 -9.11 11.93
CA ALA A 2 4.37 -8.09 11.62
C ALA A 2 4.21 -7.76 10.13
N LEU A 3 5.30 -7.68 9.34
CA LEU A 3 5.20 -7.38 7.90
C LEU A 3 4.33 -8.39 7.12
N ARG A 4 4.45 -9.69 7.42
CA ARG A 4 3.68 -10.73 6.73
C ARG A 4 2.17 -10.56 6.97
N GLU A 5 1.78 -10.31 8.21
CA GLU A 5 0.37 -10.08 8.57
C GLU A 5 -0.17 -8.80 7.89
N LEU A 6 0.67 -7.78 7.73
CA LEU A 6 0.31 -6.55 7.04
C LEU A 6 0.22 -6.74 5.52
N ASP A 7 1.09 -7.55 4.93
CA ASP A 7 1.02 -7.92 3.52
C ASP A 7 -0.28 -8.70 3.25
N GLU A 8 -0.64 -9.64 4.12
CA GLU A 8 -1.90 -10.39 4.04
C GLU A 8 -3.13 -9.47 4.23
N ALA A 9 -3.12 -8.59 5.23
CA ALA A 9 -4.19 -7.62 5.43
C ALA A 9 -4.37 -6.67 4.23
N LEU A 10 -3.28 -6.25 3.59
CA LEU A 10 -3.32 -5.41 2.40
C LEU A 10 -3.87 -6.16 1.18
N HIS A 11 -3.58 -7.46 1.07
CA HIS A 11 -4.17 -8.30 0.03
C HIS A 11 -5.70 -8.41 0.18
N TYR A 12 -6.20 -8.56 1.41
CA TYR A 12 -7.64 -8.62 1.66
C TYR A 12 -8.35 -7.27 1.47
N ASN A 13 -7.68 -6.16 1.77
CA ASN A 13 -8.25 -4.83 1.59
C ASN A 13 -7.17 -3.81 1.14
N PRO A 14 -6.94 -3.68 -0.19
CA PRO A 14 -5.86 -2.88 -0.74
C PRO A 14 -6.05 -1.37 -0.52
N ASP A 15 -7.27 -0.91 -0.25
CA ASP A 15 -7.57 0.51 -0.04
C ASP A 15 -7.31 0.97 1.41
N ILE A 16 -6.93 0.08 2.34
CA ILE A 16 -6.62 0.49 3.72
C ILE A 16 -5.26 1.19 3.78
N PHE A 17 -5.32 2.53 3.75
CA PHE A 17 -4.14 3.39 3.85
C PHE A 17 -3.35 3.22 5.16
N LEU A 18 -4.01 2.84 6.26
CA LEU A 18 -3.35 2.59 7.54
C LEU A 18 -2.35 1.41 7.47
N ILE A 19 -2.74 0.32 6.80
CA ILE A 19 -1.88 -0.86 6.63
C ILE A 19 -0.68 -0.52 5.74
N ARG A 20 -0.90 0.25 4.67
CA ARG A 20 0.19 0.78 3.83
C ARG A 20 1.18 1.59 4.65
N LYS A 21 0.70 2.52 5.47
CA LYS A 21 1.54 3.31 6.38
C LYS A 21 2.33 2.46 7.37
N GLN A 22 1.73 1.42 7.96
CA GLN A 22 2.43 0.52 8.88
C GLN A 22 3.55 -0.25 8.17
N ARG A 23 3.30 -0.75 6.94
CA ARG A 23 4.33 -1.40 6.11
C ARG A 23 5.46 -0.44 5.76
N TRP A 24 5.12 0.77 5.34
CA TRP A 24 6.09 1.81 5.01
C TRP A 24 6.95 2.20 6.21
N PHE A 25 6.35 2.35 7.40
CA PHE A 25 7.09 2.68 8.62
C PHE A 25 8.12 1.61 8.98
N ILE A 26 7.77 0.32 8.81
CA ILE A 26 8.71 -0.77 9.09
C ILE A 26 9.86 -0.79 8.08
N ARG A 27 9.60 -0.45 6.81
CA ARG A 27 10.61 -0.50 5.73
C ARG A 27 11.45 0.78 5.62
N TYR A 28 10.87 1.92 5.94
CA TYR A 28 11.43 3.27 5.73
C TYR A 28 11.14 4.17 6.94
N PRO A 29 11.60 3.81 8.16
CA PRO A 29 11.33 4.60 9.37
C PRO A 29 11.81 6.06 9.25
N GLU A 30 12.87 6.31 8.47
CA GLU A 30 13.41 7.65 8.20
C GLU A 30 12.43 8.59 7.49
N LYS A 31 11.40 8.04 6.83
CA LYS A 31 10.33 8.81 6.18
C LYS A 31 9.22 9.25 7.14
N PHE A 32 9.27 8.81 8.40
CA PHE A 32 8.25 9.09 9.40
C PHE A 32 8.76 9.91 10.58
N THR A 33 10.09 10.10 10.70
CA THR A 33 10.71 10.80 11.83
C THR A 33 11.78 11.79 11.36
N PRO A 34 11.91 12.97 11.99
CA PRO A 34 11.11 13.49 13.11
C PRO A 34 9.72 13.99 12.68
N THR A 35 9.56 14.30 11.40
CA THR A 35 8.29 14.70 10.79
C THR A 35 8.00 13.74 9.64
N ILE A 36 6.73 13.42 9.45
CA ILE A 36 6.31 12.55 8.37
C ILE A 36 6.50 13.25 7.01
N ASP A 37 7.18 12.55 6.10
CA ASP A 37 7.36 12.96 4.70
C ASP A 37 6.07 12.66 3.91
N ILE A 38 5.17 13.64 3.87
CA ILE A 38 3.84 13.50 3.24
C ILE A 38 3.96 13.42 1.71
N GLU A 39 4.90 14.14 1.11
CA GLU A 39 5.15 14.12 -0.33
C GLU A 39 5.58 12.72 -0.77
N TRP A 40 6.54 12.13 -0.05
CA TRP A 40 6.96 10.75 -0.29
C TRP A 40 5.82 9.74 -0.14
N GLN A 41 4.91 9.92 0.84
CA GLN A 41 3.75 9.03 0.98
C GLN A 41 2.81 9.08 -0.24
N GLN A 42 2.60 10.26 -0.82
CA GLN A 42 1.79 10.40 -2.04
C GLN A 42 2.48 9.73 -3.23
N GLU A 43 3.77 9.97 -3.41
CA GLU A 43 4.55 9.32 -4.47
C GLU A 43 4.57 7.80 -4.32
N GLN A 44 4.74 7.30 -3.09
CA GLN A 44 4.77 5.88 -2.81
C GLN A 44 3.41 5.23 -3.05
N LEU A 45 2.32 5.88 -2.68
CA LEU A 45 0.96 5.40 -2.97
C LEU A 45 0.72 5.30 -4.48
N GLN A 46 1.13 6.32 -5.25
CA GLN A 46 0.97 6.31 -6.71
C GLN A 46 1.78 5.18 -7.35
N LYS A 47 3.03 4.97 -6.91
CA LYS A 47 3.87 3.86 -7.38
C LYS A 47 3.25 2.50 -7.10
N GLU A 48 2.73 2.29 -5.88
CA GLU A 48 2.07 1.03 -5.52
C GLU A 48 0.79 0.83 -6.34
N LYS A 49 -0.06 1.86 -6.50
CA LYS A 49 -1.28 1.77 -7.30
C LYS A 49 -1.00 1.51 -8.78
N LEU A 50 0.05 2.11 -9.34
CA LEU A 50 0.49 1.84 -10.71
C LEU A 50 0.96 0.39 -10.86
N ALA A 51 1.73 -0.12 -9.91
CA ALA A 51 2.17 -1.52 -9.92
C ALA A 51 0.99 -2.49 -9.76
N GLU A 52 0.00 -2.17 -8.92
CA GLU A 52 -1.24 -2.94 -8.76
C GLU A 52 -2.12 -2.91 -10.01
N ALA A 53 -2.13 -1.79 -10.74
CA ALA A 53 -2.82 -1.66 -12.02
C ALA A 53 -2.09 -2.39 -13.16
N ASP A 54 -0.77 -2.48 -13.12
CA ASP A 54 0.05 -3.19 -14.11
C ASP A 54 -0.01 -4.72 -13.92
N ASP A 55 -0.08 -5.18 -12.66
CA ASP A 55 -0.33 -6.59 -12.29
C ASP A 55 -1.72 -7.08 -12.77
N CYS A 56 -2.58 -6.14 -13.14
CA CYS A 56 -3.88 -6.38 -13.74
C CYS A 56 -3.78 -6.75 -15.22
N GLY A 57 -3.54 -8.03 -15.52
CA GLY A 57 -3.56 -8.56 -16.90
C GLY A 57 -4.89 -8.36 -17.65
N THR A 58 -4.97 -8.83 -18.90
CA THR A 58 -6.10 -8.68 -19.85
C THR A 58 -7.49 -9.12 -19.36
N GLU A 59 -7.58 -9.73 -18.19
CA GLU A 59 -8.84 -10.20 -17.60
C GLU A 59 -9.47 -9.24 -16.58
N GLY A 60 -8.90 -8.04 -16.40
CA GLY A 60 -9.49 -6.98 -15.59
C GLY A 60 -9.51 -7.28 -14.08
N CYS A 61 -9.29 -6.24 -13.29
CA CYS A 61 -9.17 -6.40 -11.85
C CYS A 61 -10.55 -6.66 -11.27
N LYS A 62 -10.71 -7.81 -10.61
CA LYS A 62 -11.83 -8.03 -9.69
C LYS A 62 -11.64 -7.06 -8.54
N ILE A 63 -12.32 -5.92 -8.59
CA ILE A 63 -12.49 -5.05 -7.42
C ILE A 63 -13.52 -5.76 -6.54
N PRO A 64 -13.16 -6.34 -5.37
CA PRO A 64 -14.16 -6.84 -4.45
C PRO A 64 -14.75 -5.63 -3.71
N GLY A 65 -15.74 -4.97 -4.32
CA GLY A 65 -16.29 -3.75 -3.72
C GLY A 65 -17.47 -3.07 -4.41
N THR A 66 -17.99 -3.58 -5.52
CA THR A 66 -19.24 -3.05 -6.10
C THR A 66 -20.43 -3.89 -5.65
N LYS A 67 -21.15 -3.38 -4.66
CA LYS A 67 -22.58 -3.67 -4.49
C LYS A 67 -23.39 -2.56 -5.16
#